data_AF-X1RBF5-F1
#
_entry.id   AF-X1RBF5-F1
#
_cell.length_a   1.000
_cell.length_b   1.000
_cell.length_c   1.000
_cell.angle_alpha   90.00
_cell.angle_beta   90.00
_cell.angle_gamma   90.00
#
_symmetry.space_group_name_H-M   'P 1'
#
loop_
_entity.id
_entity.type
_entity.pdbx_description
1 polymer ?
#
loop_
_entity_poly.entity_id
_entity_poly.type
_entity_poly.pdbx_seq_one_letter_code
_entity_poly.pdbx_strand_id
1 'polypeptide(L)'
;TNKIMEVVPLLAAARRTSKDEVDYYGHMAELGFDATWADWWWKITEIRLDPGTITRAWLRDKPTYEKLWEDLKHQGWTEDRIEVAKELAKIIPPLADMVRFADYSAFDPEVIAKWYKFYDAPKWVADPMSLIGITNEPPRDWANKYWFSHYVQPGRFELGEMFRRSEGWKLGATPEASEKSRELGITEDDVTLAYRTMAYSEFWQKRLLELAKAVPTRVDVRRWWDMRTIDEPRLKEIYLKLGYFGSDLDDYVLWTKVYTAFPDLIARFKNGWIS
;
A
#
# COMPACT_ATOMS: atom_id res chain seq x y z
N THR A 1 32.78 54.85 -40.09
CA THR A 1 31.36 54.47 -40.25
C THR A 1 30.88 53.98 -38.92
N ASN A 2 30.00 54.72 -38.22
CA ASN A 2 29.32 54.20 -37.04
C ASN A 2 28.44 53.04 -37.53
N LYS A 3 28.74 51.83 -37.08
CA LYS A 3 27.91 50.65 -37.35
C LYS A 3 26.81 50.64 -36.30
N ILE A 4 25.60 51.00 -36.70
CA ILE A 4 24.40 50.85 -35.86
C ILE A 4 24.05 49.36 -35.85
N MET A 5 23.85 48.78 -34.65
CA MET A 5 23.33 47.42 -34.52
C MET A 5 21.84 47.41 -34.86
N GLU A 6 21.40 46.41 -35.62
CA GLU A 6 19.96 46.18 -35.80
C GLU A 6 19.28 45.79 -34.48
N VAL A 7 17.95 45.91 -34.43
CA VAL A 7 17.13 45.70 -33.22
C VAL A 7 17.40 44.36 -32.53
N VAL A 8 17.48 43.25 -33.29
CA VAL A 8 17.65 41.91 -32.72
C VAL A 8 19.05 41.70 -32.11
N PRO A 9 20.16 41.99 -32.82
CA PRO A 9 21.49 41.99 -32.21
C PRO A 9 21.61 42.93 -31.00
N LEU A 10 21.01 44.13 -31.06
CA LEU A 10 21.01 45.09 -29.98
C LEU A 10 20.30 44.54 -28.73
N LEU A 11 19.12 43.93 -28.89
CA LEU A 11 18.39 43.26 -27.81
C LEU A 11 19.21 42.11 -27.21
N ALA A 12 19.84 41.30 -28.04
CA ALA A 12 20.68 40.19 -27.59
C ALA A 12 21.90 40.69 -26.79
N ALA A 13 22.53 41.79 -27.22
CA ALA A 13 23.62 42.43 -26.49
C ALA A 13 23.13 42.99 -25.14
N ALA A 14 22.06 43.80 -25.16
CA ALA A 14 21.46 44.42 -23.98
C ALA A 14 21.03 43.39 -22.92
N ARG A 15 20.58 42.20 -23.33
CA ARG A 15 20.20 41.10 -22.42
C ARG A 15 21.38 40.37 -21.78
N ARG A 16 22.56 40.44 -22.38
CA ARG A 16 23.79 39.79 -21.86
C ARG A 16 24.64 40.74 -21.01
N THR A 17 24.56 42.03 -21.27
CA THR A 17 25.32 43.06 -20.57
C THR A 17 24.38 43.89 -19.68
N SER A 18 23.79 44.96 -20.21
CA SER A 18 22.69 45.73 -19.61
C SER A 18 22.12 46.72 -20.64
N LYS A 19 20.97 47.34 -20.35
CA LYS A 19 20.40 48.41 -21.22
C LYS A 19 21.32 49.63 -21.32
N ASP A 20 21.97 49.98 -20.21
CA ASP A 20 22.78 51.19 -20.10
C ASP A 20 24.12 51.01 -20.82
N GLU A 21 24.74 49.84 -20.70
CA GLU A 21 26.05 49.55 -21.30
C GLU A 21 26.04 49.59 -22.83
N VAL A 22 24.91 49.26 -23.47
CA VAL A 22 24.78 49.31 -24.94
C VAL A 22 24.03 50.54 -25.45
N ASP A 23 23.68 51.48 -24.56
CA ASP A 23 22.79 52.61 -24.85
C ASP A 23 21.56 52.16 -25.66
N TYR A 24 20.79 51.23 -25.07
CA TYR A 24 19.67 50.57 -25.75
C TYR A 24 18.66 51.58 -26.31
N TYR A 25 18.25 52.56 -25.51
CA TYR A 25 17.27 53.55 -25.92
C TYR A 25 17.83 54.53 -26.96
N GLY A 26 19.11 54.91 -26.88
CA GLY A 26 19.77 55.72 -27.90
C GLY A 26 19.82 55.01 -29.24
N HIS A 27 20.28 53.76 -29.27
CA HIS A 27 20.28 52.96 -30.50
C HIS A 27 18.88 52.70 -31.06
N MET A 28 17.89 52.42 -30.21
CA MET A 28 16.51 52.26 -30.66
C MET A 28 15.95 53.55 -31.28
N ALA A 29 16.31 54.71 -30.72
CA ALA A 29 15.94 56.01 -31.28
C ALA A 29 16.62 56.29 -32.63
N GLU A 30 17.89 55.94 -32.79
CA GLU A 30 18.60 56.02 -34.08
C GLU A 30 17.97 55.12 -35.16
N LEU A 31 17.38 53.99 -34.75
CA LEU A 31 16.62 53.08 -35.61
C LEU A 31 15.19 53.54 -35.87
N GLY A 32 14.75 54.67 -35.29
CA GLY A 32 13.43 55.26 -35.51
C GLY A 32 12.33 54.74 -34.56
N PHE A 33 12.67 54.02 -33.49
CA PHE A 33 11.72 53.61 -32.46
C PHE A 33 11.70 54.60 -31.31
N ASP A 34 10.51 55.00 -30.87
CA ASP A 34 10.36 55.74 -29.62
C ASP A 34 10.60 54.84 -28.39
N ALA A 35 10.65 55.46 -27.20
CA ALA A 35 10.87 54.75 -25.95
C ALA A 35 9.77 53.69 -25.66
N THR A 36 8.53 53.93 -26.11
CA THR A 36 7.41 53.00 -25.92
C THR A 36 7.62 51.73 -26.73
N TRP A 37 8.00 51.88 -28.00
CA TRP A 37 8.34 50.77 -28.88
C TRP A 37 9.58 50.04 -28.40
N ALA A 38 10.59 50.77 -27.92
CA ALA A 38 11.78 50.17 -27.31
C ALA A 38 11.41 49.32 -26.08
N ASP A 39 10.47 49.76 -25.25
CA ASP A 39 9.97 48.98 -24.12
C ASP A 39 9.16 47.75 -24.56
N TRP A 40 8.39 47.83 -25.64
CA TRP A 40 7.68 46.66 -26.19
C TRP A 40 8.65 45.61 -26.72
N TRP A 41 9.66 46.02 -27.48
CA TRP A 41 10.75 45.14 -27.95
C TRP A 41 11.52 44.51 -26.79
N TRP A 42 11.72 45.26 -25.71
CA TRP A 42 12.31 44.71 -24.51
C TRP A 42 11.41 43.65 -23.87
N LYS A 43 10.13 43.95 -23.66
CA LYS A 43 9.17 43.03 -23.01
C LYS A 43 8.95 41.74 -23.82
N ILE A 44 8.81 41.83 -25.14
CA ILE A 44 8.54 40.65 -26.00
C ILE A 44 9.73 39.70 -26.09
N THR A 45 10.95 40.18 -25.82
CA THR A 45 12.17 39.36 -25.78
C THR A 45 12.53 38.85 -24.38
N GLU A 46 11.68 39.10 -23.39
CA GLU A 46 11.87 38.57 -22.05
C GLU A 46 11.70 37.05 -22.05
N ILE A 47 12.71 36.35 -21.52
CA ILE A 47 12.62 34.89 -21.33
C ILE A 47 11.65 34.65 -20.17
N ARG A 48 10.54 34.00 -20.48
CA ARG A 48 9.53 33.59 -19.51
C ARG A 48 9.70 32.11 -19.17
N LEU A 49 9.26 31.72 -17.97
CA LEU A 49 9.30 30.32 -17.56
C LEU A 49 8.29 29.49 -18.36
N ASP A 50 8.67 28.24 -18.65
CA ASP A 50 7.75 27.28 -19.26
C ASP A 50 6.69 26.83 -18.24
N PRO A 51 5.52 26.36 -18.71
CA PRO A 51 4.44 25.90 -17.84
C PRO A 51 4.88 24.86 -16.81
N GLY A 52 5.75 23.92 -17.19
CA GLY A 52 6.21 22.86 -16.28
C GLY A 52 7.09 23.39 -15.15
N THR A 53 7.95 24.38 -15.43
CA THR A 53 8.75 25.04 -14.39
C THR A 53 7.89 25.87 -13.44
N ILE A 54 6.91 26.60 -13.98
CA ILE A 54 5.94 27.35 -13.17
C ILE A 54 5.16 26.39 -12.26
N THR A 55 4.63 25.29 -12.80
CA THR A 55 3.92 24.27 -12.02
C THR A 55 4.75 23.71 -10.88
N ARG A 56 6.01 23.34 -11.12
CA ARG A 56 6.90 22.80 -10.07
C ARG A 56 7.24 23.83 -9.00
N ALA A 57 7.43 25.09 -9.37
CA ALA A 57 7.63 26.17 -8.41
C ALA A 57 6.37 26.39 -7.57
N TRP A 58 5.21 26.49 -8.23
CA TRP A 58 3.90 26.66 -7.60
C TRP A 58 3.56 25.55 -6.60
N LEU A 59 3.82 24.28 -6.93
CA LEU A 59 3.59 23.18 -5.99
C LEU A 59 4.44 23.28 -4.71
N ARG A 60 5.62 23.90 -4.77
CA ARG A 60 6.52 24.05 -3.61
C ARG A 60 6.08 25.15 -2.65
N ASP A 61 5.51 26.23 -3.18
CA ASP A 61 5.01 27.37 -2.42
C ASP A 61 3.95 28.11 -3.25
N LYS A 62 2.69 27.68 -3.13
CA LYS A 62 1.58 28.23 -3.93
C LYS A 62 1.46 29.76 -3.75
N PRO A 63 1.41 30.31 -2.52
CA PRO A 63 1.30 31.76 -2.32
C PRO A 63 2.44 32.57 -2.97
N THR A 64 3.69 32.12 -2.82
CA THR A 64 4.86 32.85 -3.35
C THR A 64 4.89 32.87 -4.88
N TYR A 65 4.46 31.78 -5.52
CA TYR A 65 4.62 31.56 -6.96
C TYR A 65 3.33 31.69 -7.79
N GLU A 66 2.17 31.98 -7.18
CA GLU A 66 0.90 32.17 -7.90
C GLU A 66 1.01 33.23 -9.01
N LYS A 67 1.75 34.31 -8.76
CA LYS A 67 1.99 35.39 -9.72
C LYS A 67 2.67 34.92 -11.02
N LEU A 68 3.38 33.79 -11.02
CA LEU A 68 4.05 33.28 -12.21
C LEU A 68 3.06 32.76 -13.26
N TRP A 69 1.80 32.48 -12.91
CA TRP A 69 0.77 32.14 -13.89
C TRP A 69 0.47 33.29 -14.86
N GLU A 70 0.70 34.54 -14.46
CA GLU A 70 0.59 35.71 -15.35
C GLU A 70 1.63 35.69 -16.47
N ASP A 71 2.79 35.05 -16.27
CA ASP A 71 3.77 34.85 -17.35
C ASP A 71 3.20 34.01 -18.49
N LEU A 72 2.31 33.05 -18.19
CA LEU A 72 1.66 32.25 -19.23
C LEU A 72 0.62 33.08 -19.98
N LYS A 73 -0.09 33.98 -19.31
CA LYS A 73 -1.03 34.92 -19.97
C LYS A 73 -0.30 35.81 -20.96
N HIS A 74 0.85 36.36 -20.57
CA HIS A 74 1.70 37.15 -21.47
C HIS A 74 2.25 36.34 -22.65
N GLN A 75 2.38 35.02 -22.51
CA GLN A 75 2.73 34.09 -23.59
C GLN A 75 1.53 33.65 -24.44
N GLY A 76 0.33 34.19 -24.20
CA GLY A 76 -0.88 33.91 -24.97
C GLY A 76 -1.67 32.69 -24.48
N TRP A 77 -1.43 32.20 -23.26
CA TRP A 77 -2.29 31.19 -22.65
C TRP A 77 -3.61 31.83 -22.21
N THR A 78 -4.71 31.14 -22.50
CA THR A 78 -6.02 31.51 -21.96
C THR A 78 -6.13 31.08 -20.50
N GLU A 79 -7.03 31.70 -19.74
CA GLU A 79 -7.33 31.31 -18.36
C GLU A 79 -7.68 29.82 -18.26
N ASP A 80 -8.52 29.33 -19.18
CA ASP A 80 -8.90 27.91 -19.25
C ASP A 80 -7.68 26.97 -19.36
N ARG A 81 -6.67 27.34 -20.15
CA ARG A 81 -5.45 26.53 -20.30
C ARG A 81 -4.57 26.56 -19.06
N ILE A 82 -4.54 27.70 -18.35
CA ILE A 82 -3.84 27.85 -17.08
C ILE A 82 -4.49 26.97 -16.02
N GLU A 83 -5.82 26.97 -15.93
CA GLU A 83 -6.56 26.11 -15.01
C GLU A 83 -6.34 24.61 -15.32
N VAL A 84 -6.29 24.23 -16.60
CA VAL A 84 -5.89 22.87 -17.00
C VAL A 84 -4.47 22.55 -16.53
N ALA A 85 -3.51 23.48 -16.64
CA ALA A 85 -2.15 23.27 -16.17
C ALA A 85 -2.06 23.12 -14.64
N LYS A 86 -2.84 23.90 -13.89
CA LYS A 86 -2.97 23.76 -12.42
C LYS A 86 -3.59 22.42 -12.03
N GLU A 87 -4.56 21.92 -12.80
CA GLU A 87 -5.15 20.61 -12.55
C GLU A 87 -4.19 19.47 -12.89
N LEU A 88 -3.41 19.58 -13.97
CA LEU A 88 -2.35 18.62 -14.34
C LEU A 88 -1.21 18.56 -13.31
N ALA A 89 -1.03 19.61 -12.50
CA ALA A 89 -0.11 19.60 -11.38
C ALA A 89 -0.49 18.56 -10.31
N LYS A 90 -1.77 18.19 -10.23
CA LYS A 90 -2.30 17.22 -9.27
C LYS A 90 -2.19 15.81 -9.87
N ILE A 91 -1.06 15.17 -9.59
CA ILE A 91 -0.69 13.88 -10.17
C ILE A 91 -1.72 12.80 -9.82
N ILE A 92 -2.00 11.96 -10.82
CA ILE A 92 -2.69 10.68 -10.66
C ILE A 92 -1.61 9.59 -10.52
N PRO A 93 -1.65 8.75 -9.48
CA PRO A 93 -0.72 7.63 -9.32
C PRO A 93 -0.65 6.74 -10.57
N PRO A 94 0.51 6.18 -10.92
CA PRO A 94 0.63 5.25 -12.03
C PRO A 94 -0.15 3.95 -11.74
N LEU A 95 -0.46 3.20 -12.80
CA LEU A 95 -1.24 1.95 -12.70
C LEU A 95 -0.65 0.96 -11.69
N ALA A 96 0.68 0.84 -11.60
CA ALA A 96 1.33 -0.07 -10.66
C ALA A 96 1.00 0.29 -9.18
N ASP A 97 0.97 1.58 -8.85
CA ASP A 97 0.61 2.04 -7.52
C ASP A 97 -0.90 1.85 -7.27
N MET A 98 -1.73 2.06 -8.28
CA MET A 98 -3.17 1.75 -8.16
C MET A 98 -3.45 0.26 -7.92
N VAL A 99 -2.72 -0.64 -8.57
CA VAL A 99 -2.81 -2.09 -8.31
C VAL A 99 -2.38 -2.39 -6.88
N ARG A 100 -1.27 -1.78 -6.41
CA ARG A 100 -0.85 -1.90 -5.01
C ARG A 100 -1.94 -1.41 -4.06
N PHE A 101 -2.57 -0.28 -4.32
CA PHE A 101 -3.66 0.24 -3.49
C PHE A 101 -4.84 -0.74 -3.46
N ALA A 102 -5.15 -1.38 -4.58
CA ALA A 102 -6.18 -2.40 -4.64
C ALA A 102 -5.81 -3.65 -3.83
N ASP A 103 -4.58 -4.16 -3.96
CA ASP A 103 -4.09 -5.34 -3.24
C ASP A 103 -4.20 -5.13 -1.72
N TYR A 104 -3.75 -3.97 -1.23
CA TYR A 104 -3.82 -3.58 0.18
C TYR A 104 -5.19 -3.00 0.57
N SER A 105 -6.18 -3.10 -0.32
CA SER A 105 -7.57 -2.70 -0.08
C SER A 105 -7.75 -1.23 0.36
N ALA A 106 -6.86 -0.35 -0.08
CA ALA A 106 -6.94 1.09 0.13
C ALA A 106 -8.09 1.76 -0.66
N PHE A 107 -8.82 1.01 -1.46
CA PHE A 107 -10.07 1.43 -2.11
C PHE A 107 -11.33 0.81 -1.47
N ASP A 108 -11.18 -0.17 -0.57
CA ASP A 108 -12.30 -0.89 0.03
C ASP A 108 -12.82 -0.11 1.26
N PRO A 109 -14.05 0.45 1.23
CA PRO A 109 -14.60 1.20 2.34
C PRO A 109 -14.75 0.38 3.62
N GLU A 110 -14.97 -0.94 3.53
CA GLU A 110 -15.09 -1.83 4.69
C GLU A 110 -13.75 -1.94 5.42
N VAL A 111 -12.67 -2.13 4.66
CA VAL A 111 -11.31 -2.20 5.19
C VAL A 111 -10.89 -0.86 5.79
N ILE A 112 -11.15 0.24 5.07
CA ILE A 112 -10.84 1.59 5.57
C ILE A 112 -11.60 1.88 6.86
N ALA A 113 -12.89 1.55 6.94
CA ALA A 113 -13.68 1.76 8.15
C ALA A 113 -13.12 0.98 9.35
N LYS A 114 -12.64 -0.26 9.12
CA LYS A 114 -12.08 -1.09 10.18
C LYS A 114 -10.71 -0.58 10.67
N TRP A 115 -9.87 -0.11 9.76
CA TRP A 115 -8.50 0.33 10.06
C TRP A 115 -8.32 1.85 9.93
N TYR A 116 -9.40 2.62 10.10
CA TYR A 116 -9.45 4.06 9.83
C TYR A 116 -8.36 4.86 10.58
N LYS A 117 -8.00 4.43 11.80
CA LYS A 117 -6.95 5.06 12.61
C LYS A 117 -5.57 5.06 11.94
N PHE A 118 -5.37 4.18 10.97
CA PHE A 118 -4.13 4.02 10.22
C PHE A 118 -4.25 4.50 8.78
N TYR A 119 -5.43 4.92 8.34
CA TYR A 119 -5.69 5.34 6.96
C TYR A 119 -5.10 6.71 6.66
N ASP A 120 -5.34 7.67 7.54
CA ASP A 120 -4.91 9.06 7.31
C ASP A 120 -3.39 9.17 7.37
N ALA A 121 -2.82 9.69 6.28
CA ALA A 121 -1.41 10.01 6.21
C ALA A 121 -1.10 11.15 7.19
N PRO A 122 -0.10 10.99 8.06
CA PRO A 122 0.29 12.08 8.94
C PRO A 122 0.87 13.24 8.11
N LYS A 123 0.73 14.47 8.60
CA LYS A 123 1.16 15.69 7.88
C LYS A 123 2.62 15.65 7.44
N TRP A 124 3.52 15.09 8.25
CA TRP A 124 4.93 14.98 7.90
C TRP A 124 5.22 14.06 6.69
N VAL A 125 4.25 13.27 6.25
CA VAL A 125 4.27 12.51 4.98
C VAL A 125 3.44 13.21 3.91
N ALA A 126 2.21 13.61 4.24
CA ALA A 126 1.28 14.21 3.29
C ALA A 126 1.78 15.55 2.74
N ASP A 127 2.42 16.38 3.58
CA ASP A 127 2.92 17.69 3.19
C ASP A 127 4.01 17.55 2.12
N PRO A 128 5.11 16.76 2.31
CA PRO A 128 6.06 16.49 1.23
C PRO A 128 5.47 15.88 -0.04
N MET A 129 4.49 14.97 0.07
CA MET A 129 3.79 14.38 -1.07
C MET A 129 3.03 15.45 -1.89
N SER A 130 2.43 16.43 -1.22
CA SER A 130 1.72 17.52 -1.88
C SER A 130 2.64 18.40 -2.73
N LEU A 131 3.92 18.56 -2.34
CA LEU A 131 4.92 19.35 -3.08
C LEU A 131 5.28 18.75 -4.45
N ILE A 132 4.93 17.48 -4.67
CA ILE A 132 5.09 16.79 -5.95
C ILE A 132 3.74 16.47 -6.61
N GLY A 133 2.64 17.05 -6.11
CA GLY A 133 1.31 16.92 -6.72
C GLY A 133 0.48 15.72 -6.25
N ILE A 134 0.95 14.93 -5.28
CA ILE A 134 0.16 13.86 -4.66
C ILE A 134 -0.68 14.50 -3.55
N THR A 135 -1.98 14.71 -3.80
CA THR A 135 -2.87 15.42 -2.87
C THR A 135 -4.01 14.55 -2.36
N ASN A 136 -4.58 14.96 -1.23
CA ASN A 136 -5.86 14.47 -0.70
C ASN A 136 -7.00 15.49 -0.97
N GLU A 137 -6.86 16.33 -2.00
CA GLU A 137 -7.91 17.28 -2.41
C GLU A 137 -9.04 16.51 -3.14
N PRO A 138 -10.31 16.55 -2.68
CA PRO A 138 -11.39 15.81 -3.31
C PRO A 138 -11.48 16.06 -4.83
N PRO A 139 -11.73 15.03 -5.65
CA PRO A 139 -12.05 13.64 -5.29
C PRO A 139 -10.83 12.75 -5.02
N ARG A 140 -9.62 13.33 -4.89
CA ARG A 140 -8.37 12.59 -4.68
C ARG A 140 -8.15 12.32 -3.21
N ASP A 141 -7.46 11.22 -2.96
CA ASP A 141 -7.11 10.77 -1.61
C ASP A 141 -5.79 9.98 -1.66
N TRP A 142 -4.85 10.47 -2.48
CA TRP A 142 -3.71 9.67 -2.90
C TRP A 142 -2.66 9.51 -1.82
N ALA A 143 -2.37 10.56 -1.05
CA ALA A 143 -1.39 10.47 0.03
C ALA A 143 -1.85 9.48 1.12
N ASN A 144 -3.15 9.47 1.44
CA ASN A 144 -3.74 8.49 2.35
C ASN A 144 -3.64 7.06 1.80
N LYS A 145 -3.86 6.84 0.50
CA LYS A 145 -3.72 5.50 -0.09
C LYS A 145 -2.27 5.01 -0.12
N TYR A 146 -1.32 5.87 -0.48
CA TYR A 146 0.11 5.55 -0.38
C TYR A 146 0.49 5.19 1.05
N TRP A 147 0.02 5.97 2.02
CA TRP A 147 0.23 5.68 3.43
C TRP A 147 -0.43 4.36 3.82
N PHE A 148 -1.71 4.15 3.58
CA PHE A 148 -2.37 2.92 3.98
C PHE A 148 -1.72 1.67 3.36
N SER A 149 -1.27 1.75 2.10
CA SER A 149 -0.57 0.66 1.42
C SER A 149 0.93 0.55 1.75
N HIS A 150 1.49 1.39 2.63
CA HIS A 150 2.87 1.25 3.10
C HIS A 150 3.01 0.20 4.21
N TYR A 151 1.94 -0.02 4.99
CA TYR A 151 1.98 -0.95 6.11
C TYR A 151 2.24 -2.38 5.63
N VAL A 152 3.14 -3.06 6.33
CA VAL A 152 3.40 -4.49 6.12
C VAL A 152 2.34 -5.27 6.89
N GLN A 153 1.53 -6.03 6.17
CA GLN A 153 0.53 -6.91 6.76
C GLN A 153 1.22 -8.16 7.36
N PRO A 154 0.72 -8.72 8.49
CA PRO A 154 1.22 -9.99 9.01
C PRO A 154 1.11 -11.08 7.95
N GLY A 155 2.07 -12.00 7.86
CA GLY A 155 1.97 -13.10 6.92
C GLY A 155 0.90 -14.13 7.30
N ARG A 156 0.62 -15.07 6.39
CA ARG A 156 -0.39 -16.12 6.59
C ARG A 156 -0.14 -16.99 7.84
N PHE A 157 1.14 -17.21 8.18
CA PHE A 157 1.49 -18.03 9.33
C PHE A 157 1.28 -17.27 10.63
N GLU A 158 1.68 -15.99 10.66
CA GLU A 158 1.46 -15.09 11.78
C GLU A 158 -0.03 -14.94 12.08
N LEU A 159 -0.86 -14.72 11.05
CA LEU A 159 -2.31 -14.65 11.19
C LEU A 159 -2.90 -15.97 11.72
N GLY A 160 -2.45 -17.10 11.19
CA GLY A 160 -2.90 -18.42 11.67
C GLY A 160 -2.55 -18.67 13.14
N GLU A 161 -1.35 -18.29 13.57
CA GLU A 161 -0.92 -18.41 14.97
C GLU A 161 -1.69 -17.45 15.89
N MET A 162 -1.90 -16.21 15.47
CA MET A 162 -2.71 -15.22 16.22
C MET A 162 -4.14 -15.73 16.41
N PHE A 163 -4.76 -16.27 15.35
CA PHE A 163 -6.09 -16.87 15.41
C PHE A 163 -6.14 -18.11 16.31
N ARG A 164 -5.15 -19.00 16.21
CA ARG A 164 -5.11 -20.20 17.06
C ARG A 164 -5.00 -19.84 18.54
N ARG A 165 -4.21 -18.81 18.87
CA ARG A 165 -4.04 -18.34 20.25
C ARG A 165 -5.27 -17.59 20.77
N SER A 166 -6.00 -16.89 19.91
CA SER A 166 -7.23 -16.20 20.27
C SER A 166 -8.39 -17.18 20.52
N GLU A 167 -8.60 -18.16 19.63
CA GLU A 167 -9.63 -19.19 19.78
C GLU A 167 -9.29 -20.24 20.83
N GLY A 168 -8.02 -20.67 20.89
CA GLY A 168 -7.55 -21.68 21.86
C GLY A 168 -7.71 -21.25 23.31
N TRP A 169 -7.80 -19.94 23.56
CA TRP A 169 -8.04 -19.39 24.88
C TRP A 169 -9.51 -19.30 25.27
N LYS A 170 -10.46 -19.41 24.32
CA LYS A 170 -11.90 -19.49 24.64
C LYS A 170 -12.26 -20.80 25.34
N LEU A 171 -11.48 -21.87 25.14
CA LEU A 171 -11.66 -23.17 25.80
C LEU A 171 -10.79 -23.24 27.08
N GLY A 172 -11.27 -22.68 28.19
CA GLY A 172 -10.67 -22.88 29.53
C GLY A 172 -10.24 -21.62 30.29
N ALA A 173 -10.43 -20.43 29.71
CA ALA A 173 -10.17 -19.19 30.40
C ALA A 173 -11.25 -18.84 31.44
N THR A 174 -10.82 -18.47 32.66
CA THR A 174 -11.67 -17.71 33.58
C THR A 174 -12.16 -16.42 32.91
N PRO A 175 -13.23 -15.77 33.38
CA PRO A 175 -13.75 -14.54 32.79
C PRO A 175 -12.67 -13.46 32.54
N GLU A 176 -11.74 -13.28 33.48
CA GLU A 176 -10.62 -12.32 33.41
C GLU A 176 -9.56 -12.70 32.36
N ALA A 177 -9.30 -14.00 32.23
CA ALA A 177 -8.47 -14.52 31.16
C ALA A 177 -9.13 -14.20 29.80
N SER A 178 -10.44 -14.42 29.65
CA SER A 178 -11.15 -14.16 28.38
C SER A 178 -11.09 -12.68 27.94
N GLU A 179 -10.94 -11.76 28.89
CA GLU A 179 -10.82 -10.32 28.63
C GLU A 179 -9.44 -9.95 28.05
N LYS A 180 -8.36 -10.49 28.62
CA LYS A 180 -6.99 -10.26 28.11
C LYS A 180 -6.72 -10.92 26.75
N SER A 181 -7.38 -12.04 26.45
CA SER A 181 -7.35 -12.64 25.11
C SER A 181 -8.28 -11.96 24.11
N ARG A 182 -9.21 -11.10 24.54
CA ARG A 182 -9.88 -10.16 23.64
C ARG A 182 -8.95 -9.00 23.25
N GLU A 183 -8.03 -8.58 24.12
CA GLU A 183 -7.07 -7.51 23.79
C GLU A 183 -6.05 -7.93 22.73
N LEU A 184 -5.68 -9.21 22.65
CA LEU A 184 -4.76 -9.77 21.65
C LEU A 184 -5.46 -10.58 20.55
N GLY A 185 -6.76 -10.82 20.69
CA GLY A 185 -7.48 -11.83 19.93
C GLY A 185 -7.99 -11.29 18.61
N ILE A 186 -7.61 -11.96 17.51
CA ILE A 186 -8.24 -11.77 16.20
C ILE A 186 -9.32 -12.83 15.99
N THR A 187 -10.39 -12.46 15.31
CA THR A 187 -11.51 -13.33 14.93
C THR A 187 -11.30 -13.99 13.57
N GLU A 188 -12.13 -14.96 13.22
CA GLU A 188 -12.20 -15.52 11.87
C GLU A 188 -12.46 -14.44 10.80
N ASP A 189 -13.32 -13.47 11.10
CA ASP A 189 -13.59 -12.34 10.20
C ASP A 189 -12.36 -11.42 10.04
N ASP A 190 -11.57 -11.23 11.10
CA ASP A 190 -10.32 -10.46 11.02
C ASP A 190 -9.29 -11.14 10.12
N VAL A 191 -9.12 -12.46 10.26
CA VAL A 191 -8.20 -13.24 9.41
C VAL A 191 -8.67 -13.26 7.96
N THR A 192 -9.97 -13.47 7.74
CA THR A 192 -10.56 -13.50 6.40
C THR A 192 -10.40 -12.15 5.70
N LEU A 193 -10.64 -11.05 6.42
CA LEU A 193 -10.39 -9.71 5.91
C LEU A 193 -8.91 -9.48 5.61
N ALA A 194 -7.99 -9.90 6.49
CA ALA A 194 -6.56 -9.75 6.26
C ALA A 194 -6.07 -10.56 5.04
N TYR A 195 -6.62 -11.75 4.80
CA TYR A 195 -6.34 -12.50 3.57
C TYR A 195 -6.88 -11.80 2.31
N ARG A 196 -8.03 -11.13 2.40
CA ARG A 196 -8.56 -10.29 1.31
C ARG A 196 -7.56 -9.19 0.95
N THR A 197 -6.97 -8.53 1.94
CA THR A 197 -5.96 -7.47 1.75
C THR A 197 -4.58 -7.99 1.31
N MET A 198 -4.45 -9.30 1.06
CA MET A 198 -3.29 -9.92 0.41
C MET A 198 -3.65 -10.48 -0.98
N ALA A 199 -4.81 -10.08 -1.51
CA ALA A 199 -5.35 -10.55 -2.78
C ALA A 199 -5.63 -12.07 -2.86
N TYR A 200 -5.83 -12.77 -1.74
CA TYR A 200 -6.33 -14.14 -1.78
C TYR A 200 -7.79 -14.16 -2.22
N SER A 201 -8.15 -15.02 -3.17
CA SER A 201 -9.55 -15.22 -3.56
C SER A 201 -10.36 -15.82 -2.40
N GLU A 202 -11.66 -15.55 -2.36
CA GLU A 202 -12.57 -16.08 -1.32
C GLU A 202 -12.46 -17.62 -1.18
N PHE A 203 -12.22 -18.30 -2.31
CA PHE A 203 -11.96 -19.74 -2.35
C PHE A 203 -10.76 -20.16 -1.47
N TRP A 204 -9.67 -19.40 -1.49
CA TRP A 204 -8.46 -19.69 -0.74
C TRP A 204 -8.53 -19.21 0.72
N GLN A 205 -9.19 -18.08 0.98
CA GLN A 205 -9.32 -17.51 2.33
C GLN A 205 -9.85 -18.56 3.33
N LYS A 206 -10.96 -19.22 3.01
CA LYS A 206 -11.59 -20.26 3.86
C LYS A 206 -10.65 -21.45 4.10
N ARG A 207 -9.94 -21.91 3.06
CA ARG A 207 -9.04 -23.07 3.15
C ARG A 207 -7.78 -22.75 3.96
N LEU A 208 -7.22 -21.56 3.81
CA LEU A 208 -6.08 -21.10 4.58
C LEU A 208 -6.44 -20.91 6.06
N LEU A 209 -7.66 -20.48 6.35
CA LEU A 209 -8.13 -20.41 7.73
C LEU A 209 -8.29 -21.80 8.36
N GLU A 210 -8.87 -22.77 7.64
CA GLU A 210 -8.96 -24.15 8.12
C GLU A 210 -7.57 -24.74 8.43
N LEU A 211 -6.55 -24.41 7.63
CA LEU A 211 -5.17 -24.83 7.87
C LEU A 211 -4.60 -24.31 9.20
N ALA A 212 -5.09 -23.18 9.71
CA ALA A 212 -4.64 -22.63 10.98
C ALA A 212 -5.11 -23.46 12.18
N LYS A 213 -6.19 -24.23 12.05
CA LYS A 213 -6.76 -25.05 13.13
C LYS A 213 -5.82 -26.20 13.49
N ALA A 214 -5.59 -26.39 14.79
CA ALA A 214 -4.68 -27.43 15.26
C ALA A 214 -5.23 -28.83 14.96
N VAL A 215 -4.38 -29.70 14.44
CA VAL A 215 -4.65 -31.13 14.34
C VAL A 215 -4.05 -31.83 15.57
N PRO A 216 -4.80 -32.70 16.27
CA PRO A 216 -4.27 -33.44 17.42
C PRO A 216 -2.97 -34.18 17.10
N THR A 217 -2.04 -34.21 18.05
CA THR A 217 -0.76 -34.87 17.82
C THR A 217 -0.94 -36.39 17.72
N ARG A 218 -0.05 -37.08 17.00
CA ARG A 218 -0.04 -38.55 16.93
C ARG A 218 0.04 -39.21 18.31
N VAL A 219 0.64 -38.55 19.31
CA VAL A 219 0.69 -39.09 20.68
C VAL A 219 -0.70 -39.06 21.31
N ASP A 220 -1.41 -37.94 21.21
CA ASP A 220 -2.74 -37.78 21.80
C ASP A 220 -3.76 -38.68 21.11
N VAL A 221 -3.71 -38.76 19.78
CA VAL A 221 -4.61 -39.63 18.99
C VAL A 221 -4.46 -41.10 19.38
N ARG A 222 -3.22 -41.56 19.61
CA ARG A 222 -2.98 -42.93 20.09
C ARG A 222 -3.53 -43.17 21.49
N ARG A 223 -3.41 -42.19 22.38
CA ARG A 223 -4.00 -42.27 23.73
C ARG A 223 -5.52 -42.33 23.66
N TRP A 224 -6.14 -41.52 22.79
CA TRP A 224 -7.58 -41.56 22.57
C TRP A 224 -8.05 -42.93 22.06
N TRP A 225 -7.32 -43.51 21.12
CA TRP A 225 -7.57 -44.88 20.64
C TRP A 225 -7.41 -45.91 21.77
N ASP A 226 -6.33 -45.83 22.54
CA ASP A 226 -6.04 -46.73 23.66
C ASP A 226 -7.16 -46.69 24.72
N MET A 227 -7.59 -45.47 25.08
CA MET A 227 -8.68 -45.22 26.01
C MET A 227 -10.09 -45.48 25.42
N ARG A 228 -10.17 -45.91 24.16
CA ARG A 228 -11.43 -46.16 23.43
C ARG A 228 -12.37 -44.95 23.38
N THR A 229 -11.81 -43.74 23.40
CA THR A 229 -12.60 -42.49 23.25
C THR A 229 -12.83 -42.11 21.79
N ILE A 230 -12.19 -42.81 20.85
CA ILE A 230 -12.41 -42.71 19.41
C ILE A 230 -12.50 -44.10 18.79
N ASP A 231 -13.17 -44.20 17.64
CA ASP A 231 -13.24 -45.40 16.82
C ASP A 231 -12.23 -45.37 15.66
N GLU A 232 -12.18 -46.46 14.87
CA GLU A 232 -11.21 -46.61 13.79
C GLU A 232 -11.46 -45.63 12.63
N PRO A 233 -12.71 -45.36 12.21
CA PRO A 233 -13.01 -44.27 11.28
C PRO A 233 -12.45 -42.93 11.75
N ARG A 234 -12.67 -42.55 13.02
CA ARG A 234 -12.14 -41.30 13.57
C ARG A 234 -10.62 -41.29 13.66
N LEU A 235 -10.00 -42.42 14.03
CA LEU A 235 -8.54 -42.58 14.00
C LEU A 235 -7.97 -42.32 12.59
N LYS A 236 -8.56 -42.95 11.57
CA LYS A 236 -8.17 -42.79 10.16
C LYS A 236 -8.38 -41.36 9.67
N GLU A 237 -9.50 -40.73 10.03
CA GLU A 237 -9.79 -39.32 9.72
C GLU A 237 -8.72 -38.37 10.29
N ILE A 238 -8.30 -38.56 11.55
CA ILE A 238 -7.29 -37.68 12.14
C ILE A 238 -5.91 -37.90 11.50
N TYR A 239 -5.54 -39.14 11.17
CA TYR A 239 -4.30 -39.41 10.44
C TYR A 239 -4.29 -38.81 9.02
N LEU A 240 -5.44 -38.82 8.33
CA LEU A 240 -5.60 -38.07 7.07
C LEU A 240 -5.36 -36.56 7.27
N LYS A 241 -5.92 -35.97 8.32
CA LYS A 241 -5.71 -34.53 8.65
C LYS A 241 -4.26 -34.21 9.00
N LEU A 242 -3.52 -35.16 9.57
CA LEU A 242 -2.09 -35.05 9.82
C LEU A 242 -1.24 -35.19 8.55
N GLY A 243 -1.85 -35.51 7.40
CA GLY A 243 -1.19 -35.61 6.10
C GLY A 243 -0.70 -37.01 5.74
N TYR A 244 -1.18 -38.07 6.41
CA TYR A 244 -0.90 -39.44 6.01
C TYR A 244 -1.90 -39.91 4.95
N PHE A 245 -1.40 -40.55 3.89
CA PHE A 245 -2.21 -41.02 2.76
C PHE A 245 -1.77 -42.41 2.29
N GLY A 246 -2.62 -43.07 1.51
CA GLY A 246 -2.27 -44.35 0.86
C GLY A 246 -1.85 -45.44 1.86
N SER A 247 -0.78 -46.18 1.52
CA SER A 247 -0.22 -47.23 2.37
C SER A 247 0.22 -46.71 3.73
N ASP A 248 0.82 -45.52 3.79
CA ASP A 248 1.30 -44.95 5.06
C ASP A 248 0.15 -44.75 6.04
N LEU A 249 -1.01 -44.30 5.55
CA LEU A 249 -2.21 -44.15 6.38
C LEU A 249 -2.65 -45.50 6.97
N ASP A 250 -2.74 -46.52 6.13
CA ASP A 250 -3.18 -47.85 6.56
C ASP A 250 -2.15 -48.49 7.51
N ASP A 251 -0.86 -48.31 7.27
CA ASP A 251 0.24 -48.74 8.15
C ASP A 251 0.19 -48.01 9.50
N TYR A 252 -0.07 -46.71 9.53
CA TYR A 252 -0.21 -45.96 10.78
C TYR A 252 -1.44 -46.38 11.59
N VAL A 253 -2.56 -46.67 10.92
CA VAL A 253 -3.78 -47.20 11.57
C VAL A 253 -3.49 -48.59 12.15
N LEU A 254 -2.92 -49.49 11.35
CA LEU A 254 -2.57 -50.85 11.78
C LEU A 254 -1.56 -50.81 12.94
N TRP A 255 -0.50 -50.02 12.81
CA TRP A 255 0.51 -49.88 13.85
C TRP A 255 -0.09 -49.36 15.14
N THR A 256 -0.99 -48.38 15.09
CA THR A 256 -1.66 -47.85 16.30
C THR A 256 -2.49 -48.92 17.00
N LYS A 257 -3.25 -49.71 16.23
CA LYS A 257 -4.06 -50.82 16.75
C LYS A 257 -3.18 -51.87 17.45
N VAL A 258 -2.13 -52.32 16.76
CA VAL A 258 -1.20 -53.32 17.29
C VAL A 258 -0.44 -52.78 18.50
N TYR A 259 0.13 -51.58 18.40
CA TYR A 259 0.93 -50.96 19.46
C TYR A 259 0.16 -50.81 20.77
N THR A 260 -1.13 -50.45 20.71
CA THR A 260 -1.98 -50.30 21.90
C THR A 260 -2.48 -51.64 22.44
N ALA A 261 -2.83 -52.60 21.59
CA ALA A 261 -3.33 -53.91 22.04
C ALA A 261 -2.21 -54.86 22.53
N PHE A 262 -1.01 -54.76 21.96
CA PHE A 262 0.07 -55.73 22.17
C PHE A 262 0.50 -55.87 23.64
N PRO A 263 0.68 -54.80 24.43
CA PRO A 263 1.04 -54.92 25.85
C PRO A 263 0.00 -55.70 26.67
N ASP A 264 -1.30 -55.46 26.44
CA ASP A 264 -2.39 -56.18 27.10
C ASP A 264 -2.42 -57.65 26.66
N LEU A 265 -2.30 -57.93 25.36
CA LEU A 265 -2.24 -59.30 24.85
C LEU A 265 -1.06 -60.09 25.45
N ILE A 266 0.12 -59.48 25.53
CA ILE A 266 1.29 -60.11 26.17
C ILE A 266 1.05 -60.35 27.66
N ALA A 267 0.41 -59.41 28.37
CA ALA A 267 0.07 -59.59 29.78
C ALA A 267 -0.93 -60.74 29.98
N ARG A 268 -1.98 -60.81 29.16
CA ARG A 268 -2.98 -61.89 29.18
C ARG A 268 -2.36 -63.25 28.87
N PHE A 269 -1.47 -63.31 27.87
CA PHE A 269 -0.75 -64.53 27.52
C PHE A 269 0.15 -65.00 28.67
N LYS A 270 0.95 -64.08 29.25
CA LYS A 270 1.81 -64.38 30.42
C LYS A 270 1.02 -64.87 31.63
N ASN A 271 -0.21 -64.38 31.82
CA ASN A 271 -1.10 -64.77 32.89
C ASN A 271 -1.93 -66.04 32.57
N GLY A 272 -1.74 -66.66 31.40
CA GLY A 272 -2.47 -67.86 30.97
C GLY A 272 -3.95 -67.63 30.66
N TRP A 273 -4.37 -66.38 30.43
CA TRP A 273 -5.76 -66.04 30.11
C TRP A 273 -6.09 -66.25 28.63
N ILE A 274 -5.08 -66.27 27.77
CA ILE A 274 -5.15 -66.57 26.34
C ILE A 274 -3.98 -67.50 25.97
N SER A 275 -4.16 -68.31 24.92
CA SER A 275 -3.17 -69.26 24.38
C SER A 275 -2.71 -68.89 22.98
#